data_AF-A0A960PIX3-F1
#
_entry.id   AF-A0A960PIX3-F1
#
_cell.length_a   1.000
_cell.length_b   1.000
_cell.length_c   1.000
_cell.angle_alpha   90.00
_cell.angle_beta   90.00
_cell.angle_gamma   90.00
#
_symmetry.space_group_name_H-M   'P 1'
#
loop_
_entity.id
_entity.type
_entity.pdbx_description
1 polymer ?
#
loop_
_entity_poly.entity_id
_entity_poly.type
_entity_poly.pdbx_seq_one_letter_code
_entity_poly.pdbx_strand_id
1 'polypeptide(L)' 'MPTNAPVRVAVTGAAGQIGYSLLFRIASGAMLGPDQPVALQMLEITPALGALKGVAMEL' A
#
# COMPACT_ATOMS: atom_id res chain seq x y z
N MET A 1 5.66 -0.77 23.88
CA MET A 1 4.26 -0.47 23.54
C MET A 1 3.65 -1.73 22.93
N PRO A 2 2.46 -2.17 23.34
CA PRO A 2 1.80 -3.26 22.62
C PRO A 2 1.51 -2.74 21.20
N THR A 3 2.15 -3.35 20.20
CA THR A 3 1.90 -3.01 18.80
C THR A 3 0.53 -3.55 18.43
N ASN A 4 -0.36 -2.67 17.96
CA ASN A 4 -1.65 -3.09 17.41
C ASN A 4 -1.41 -4.13 16.30
N ALA A 5 -2.29 -5.13 16.20
CA ALA A 5 -2.22 -6.10 15.12
C ALA A 5 -2.29 -5.36 13.76
N PRO A 6 -1.49 -5.76 12.75
CA PRO A 6 -1.52 -5.10 11.45
C PRO A 6 -2.89 -5.19 10.79
N VAL A 7 -3.39 -4.06 10.30
CA VAL A 7 -4.62 -4.00 9.49
C VAL A 7 -4.27 -4.31 8.04
N ARG A 8 -5.00 -5.27 7.44
CA ARG A 8 -4.83 -5.60 6.02
C ARG A 8 -5.61 -4.62 5.16
N VAL A 9 -4.95 -3.98 4.20
CA VAL A 9 -5.55 -3.00 3.30
C VAL A 9 -5.35 -3.46 1.87
N ALA A 10 -6.44 -3.68 1.15
CA ALA A 10 -6.39 -4.01 -0.28
C ALA A 10 -6.51 -2.74 -1.12
N VAL A 11 -5.58 -2.55 -2.06
CA VAL A 11 -5.59 -1.45 -3.03
C VAL A 11 -5.59 -2.03 -4.43
N THR A 12 -6.69 -1.84 -5.15
CA THR A 12 -6.81 -2.22 -6.56
C THR A 12 -6.35 -1.08 -7.46
N GLY A 13 -5.82 -1.37 -8.65
CA GLY A 13 -5.29 -0.32 -9.52
C GLY A 13 -4.01 0.31 -8.94
N ALA A 14 -3.25 -0.47 -8.16
CA ALA A 14 -2.16 0.01 -7.32
C ALA A 14 -0.98 0.57 -8.12
N ALA A 15 -0.81 0.16 -9.38
CA ALA A 15 0.22 0.70 -10.26
C ALA A 15 -0.22 1.99 -10.99
N GLY A 16 -1.48 2.41 -10.84
CA GLY A 16 -1.99 3.66 -11.40
C GLY A 16 -1.51 4.89 -10.64
N GLN A 17 -1.68 6.07 -11.24
CA GLN A 17 -1.21 7.36 -10.70
C GLN A 17 -1.79 7.68 -9.30
N ILE A 18 -3.08 7.37 -9.08
CA ILE A 18 -3.72 7.53 -7.77
C ILE A 18 -3.16 6.51 -6.77
N GLY A 19 -3.03 5.25 -7.19
CA GLY A 19 -2.47 4.17 -6.37
C GLY A 19 -1.07 4.53 -5.87
N TYR A 20 -0.20 4.99 -6.77
CA TYR A 20 1.15 5.42 -6.46
C TYR A 20 1.17 6.51 -5.38
N SER A 21 0.40 7.58 -5.54
CA SER A 21 0.33 8.66 -4.53
C SER A 21 -0.31 8.21 -3.20
N LEU A 22 -1.33 7.35 -3.27
CA LEU A 22 -2.09 6.90 -2.11
C LEU A 22 -1.28 5.95 -1.22
N LEU A 23 -0.55 5.00 -1.82
CA LEU A 23 0.15 3.94 -1.09
C LEU A 23 1.17 4.49 -0.08
N PHE A 24 1.94 5.52 -0.46
CA PHE A 24 2.87 6.17 0.47
C PHE A 24 2.18 6.88 1.63
N ARG A 25 0.97 7.42 1.43
CA ARG A 25 0.17 8.03 2.51
C ARG A 25 -0.40 6.99 3.46
N ILE A 26 -0.73 5.81 2.95
CA ILE A 26 -1.14 4.68 3.81
C ILE A 26 0.07 4.18 4.61
N ALA A 27 1.20 3.95 3.94
CA ALA A 27 2.43 3.45 4.55
C ALA A 27 3.01 4.41 5.60
N SER A 28 2.86 5.74 5.41
CA SER A 28 3.30 6.74 6.39
C SER A 28 2.40 6.87 7.63
N GLY A 29 1.29 6.14 7.70
CA GLY A 29 0.33 6.22 8.79
C GLY A 29 -0.67 7.38 8.68
N ALA A 30 -0.64 8.17 7.59
CA ALA A 30 -1.56 9.31 7.43
C ALA A 30 -3.04 8.91 7.29
N MET A 31 -3.33 7.62 6.99
CA MET A 31 -4.70 7.11 6.85
C MET A 31 -5.28 6.55 8.17
N LEU A 32 -4.50 5.76 8.92
CA LEU A 32 -4.98 5.02 10.11
C LEU A 32 -4.31 5.46 11.42
N GLY A 33 -3.41 6.44 11.35
CA GLY A 33 -2.59 6.90 12.47
C GLY A 33 -1.18 6.30 12.44
N PRO A 34 -0.19 7.01 13.02
CA PRO A 34 1.22 6.60 12.98
C PRO A 34 1.53 5.31 13.76
N ASP A 35 0.67 4.96 14.74
CA ASP A 35 0.87 3.79 15.61
C ASP A 35 0.14 2.52 15.12
N GLN A 36 -0.55 2.58 13.97
CA GLN A 36 -1.28 1.44 13.41
C GLN A 36 -0.48 0.79 12.27
N PRO A 37 0.11 -0.40 12.47
CA PRO A 37 0.79 -1.11 11.39
C PRO A 37 -0.20 -1.53 10.30
N VAL A 38 0.27 -1.55 9.05
CA VAL A 38 -0.53 -1.94 7.88
C VAL A 38 0.16 -3.04 7.09
N ALA A 39 -0.65 -3.93 6.51
CA ALA A 39 -0.21 -4.92 5.53
C ALA A 39 -0.90 -4.63 4.19
N LEU A 40 -0.14 -4.09 3.25
CA LEU A 40 -0.64 -3.71 1.93
C LEU A 40 -0.82 -4.94 1.03
N GLN A 41 -2.01 -5.08 0.47
CA GLN A 41 -2.35 -6.08 -0.54
C GLN A 41 -2.61 -5.33 -1.85
N MET A 42 -1.59 -5.23 -2.69
CA MET A 42 -1.66 -4.45 -3.92
C MET A 42 -2.08 -5.35 -5.09
N LEU A 43 -3.16 -4.96 -5.79
CA LEU A 43 -3.77 -5.74 -6.87
C LEU A 43 -3.75 -4.96 -8.19
N GLU A 44 -3.39 -5.65 -9.26
CA GLU A 44 -3.45 -5.16 -10.64
C GLU A 44 -3.83 -6.24 -11.64
N ILE A 45 -4.18 -5.80 -12.85
CA ILE A 45 -4.29 -6.67 -14.02
C ILE A 45 -2.92 -7.20 -14.45
N THR A 46 -2.90 -8.38 -15.08
CA THR A 46 -1.66 -9.06 -15.49
C THR A 46 -0.68 -8.18 -16.28
N PRO A 47 -1.10 -7.35 -17.25
CA PRO A 47 -0.19 -6.46 -17.99
C PRO A 47 0.53 -5.41 -17.12
N ALA A 48 -0.04 -5.06 -15.96
CA ALA A 48 0.50 -4.03 -15.07
C ALA A 48 1.36 -4.60 -13.93
N LEU A 49 1.54 -5.92 -13.83
CA LEU A 49 2.31 -6.54 -12.73
C LEU A 49 3.79 -6.11 -12.72
N GLY A 50 4.37 -5.79 -13.88
CA GLY A 50 5.71 -5.23 -13.97
C GLY A 50 5.82 -3.86 -13.29
N ALA A 51 4.86 -2.97 -13.58
CA ALA A 51 4.77 -1.66 -12.93
C ALA A 51 4.45 -1.80 -11.44
N LEU A 52 3.54 -2.71 -11.08
CA LEU A 52 3.21 -3.01 -9.68
C LEU A 52 4.43 -3.47 -8.87
N LYS A 53 5.30 -4.29 -9.47
CA LYS A 53 6.58 -4.68 -8.86
C LYS A 53 7.49 -3.46 -8.66
N GLY A 54 7.48 -2.50 -9.59
CA GLY A 54 8.12 -1.20 -9.45
C GLY A 54 7.67 -0.47 -8.19
N VAL A 55 6.36 -0.27 -8.05
CA VAL A 55 5.76 0.38 -6.87
C VAL A 55 6.14 -0.33 -5.56
N ALA A 56 6.14 -1.67 -5.57
CA ALA A 56 6.53 -2.47 -4.41
C ALA A 56 8.01 -2.33 -4.01
N MET A 57 8.90 -1.94 -4.93
CA MET A 57 10.32 -1.70 -4.63
C MET A 57 10.57 -0.30 -4.04
N GLU A 58 9.66 0.64 -4.28
CA GLU A 58 9.79 2.02 -3.77
C GLU A 58 9.23 2.18 -2.35
N LEU A 59 8.29 1.31 -1.96
CA LEU A 59 7.72 1.20 -0.60
C LEU A 59 8.66 0.43 0.33
#